data_AF-A0AAN8U950-F1
#
_entry.id   AF-A0AAN8U950-F1
#
_cell.length_a   1.000
_cell.length_b   1.000
_cell.length_c   1.000
_cell.angle_alpha   90.00
_cell.angle_beta   90.00
_cell.angle_gamma   90.00
#
_symmetry.space_group_name_H-M   'P 1'
#
loop_
_entity.id
_entity.type
_entity.pdbx_description
1 polymer ?
#
loop_
_entity_poly.entity_id
_entity_poly.type
_entity_poly.pdbx_seq_one_letter_code
_entity_poly.pdbx_strand_id
1 'polypeptide(L)'
;MADTLAALRSLMSSHSSPLHALIIPSEDYHQSEYVSARDKRRAFVSGFTGSAGSMDEALLWTDGRYFLQATQQLSDQWKFMRMGDDPPVDIWMANANSYMEENGIIVWD
;
A
#
# COMPACT_ATOMS: atom_id res chain seq x y z
N MET A 1 1.66 6.76 -19.85
CA MET A 1 2.55 6.19 -18.81
C MET A 1 2.06 4.78 -18.55
N ALA A 2 2.95 3.80 -18.51
CA ALA A 2 2.57 2.44 -18.16
C ALA A 2 1.93 2.43 -16.77
N ASP A 3 0.86 1.65 -16.59
CA ASP A 3 0.17 1.50 -15.31
C ASP A 3 1.10 0.73 -14.36
N THR A 4 1.86 1.45 -13.52
CA THR A 4 2.82 0.90 -12.54
C THR A 4 2.16 -0.11 -11.62
N LEU A 5 0.90 0.13 -11.25
CA LEU A 5 0.12 -0.75 -10.40
C LEU A 5 -0.24 -2.05 -11.15
N ALA A 6 -0.62 -1.97 -12.42
CA ALA A 6 -0.83 -3.15 -13.26
C ALA A 6 0.46 -3.97 -13.46
N ALA A 7 1.60 -3.31 -13.66
CA ALA A 7 2.91 -3.97 -13.76
C ALA A 7 3.30 -4.67 -12.45
N LEU A 8 3.07 -4.02 -11.31
CA LEU A 8 3.31 -4.60 -9.99
C LEU A 8 2.42 -5.82 -9.73
N ARG A 9 1.12 -5.73 -10.03
CA ARG A 9 0.18 -6.86 -9.92
C ARG A 9 0.62 -8.04 -10.79
N SER A 10 1.06 -7.78 -12.02
CA SER A 10 1.59 -8.83 -12.90
C SER A 10 2.83 -9.50 -12.33
N LEU A 11 3.74 -8.74 -11.71
CA LEU A 11 4.93 -9.29 -11.05
C LEU A 11 4.55 -10.16 -9.84
N MET A 12 3.62 -9.69 -9.01
CA MET A 12 3.11 -10.41 -7.84
C MET A 12 2.48 -11.76 -8.23
N SER A 13 1.72 -11.82 -9.33
CA SER A 13 1.14 -13.06 -9.85
C SER A 13 2.17 -13.99 -10.50
N SER A 14 3.27 -13.45 -11.05
CA SER A 14 4.31 -14.23 -11.73
C SER A 14 5.32 -14.90 -10.79
N HIS A 15 5.27 -14.57 -9.49
CA HIS A 15 6.15 -15.15 -8.48
C HIS A 15 5.85 -16.65 -8.29
N SER A 16 6.88 -17.48 -8.03
CA SER A 16 6.74 -18.94 -7.90
C SER A 16 5.65 -19.38 -6.92
N SER A 17 5.45 -18.57 -5.88
CA SER A 17 4.25 -18.61 -5.06
C SER A 17 3.54 -17.26 -5.22
N PRO A 18 2.33 -17.21 -5.80
CA PRO A 18 1.63 -15.96 -6.07
C PRO A 18 1.45 -15.11 -4.81
N LEU A 19 1.83 -13.84 -4.91
CA LEU A 19 1.67 -12.90 -3.81
C LEU A 19 0.26 -12.33 -3.84
N HIS A 20 -0.42 -12.42 -2.70
CA HIS A 20 -1.80 -11.96 -2.56
C HIS A 20 -1.87 -10.61 -1.87
N ALA A 21 -0.81 -10.18 -1.19
CA ALA A 21 -0.67 -8.81 -0.70
C ALA A 21 0.80 -8.38 -0.63
N LEU A 22 1.02 -7.09 -0.81
CA LEU A 22 2.32 -6.44 -0.66
C LEU A 22 2.13 -5.17 0.18
N ILE A 23 2.89 -5.08 1.26
CA ILE A 23 2.92 -3.91 2.13
C ILE A 23 4.12 -3.07 1.76
N ILE A 24 3.89 -1.77 1.48
CA ILE A 24 4.96 -0.83 1.09
C ILE A 24 5.07 0.25 2.18
N PRO A 25 6.01 0.13 3.13
CA PRO A 25 6.21 1.13 4.16
C PRO A 25 6.72 2.47 3.59
N SER A 26 6.60 3.54 4.39
CA SER A 26 7.27 4.82 4.09
C SER A 26 8.75 4.79 4.27
N GLU A 27 9.16 4.01 5.25
CA GLU A 27 10.46 4.08 5.87
C GLU A 27 11.47 3.36 5.00
N ASP A 28 12.72 3.76 5.13
CA ASP A 28 13.83 2.99 4.60
C ASP A 28 14.23 1.89 5.59
N TYR A 29 15.26 1.13 5.24
CA TYR A 29 15.82 0.07 6.09
C TYR A 29 16.27 0.56 7.49
N HIS A 30 16.49 1.87 7.65
CA HIS A 30 16.91 2.49 8.90
C HIS A 30 15.76 3.13 9.68
N GLN A 31 14.51 2.90 9.27
CA GLN A 31 13.33 3.50 9.88
C GLN A 31 13.35 5.03 9.84
N SER A 32 13.95 5.60 8.80
CA SER A 32 14.02 7.05 8.64
C SER A 32 12.63 7.62 8.35
N GLU A 33 12.25 8.66 9.08
CA GLU A 33 10.99 9.38 8.85
C GLU A 33 10.99 10.09 7.48
N TYR A 34 12.14 10.60 7.05
CA TYR A 34 12.34 11.25 5.75
C TYR A 34 13.31 10.46 4.89
N VAL A 35 12.78 9.79 3.88
CA VAL A 35 13.56 8.90 3.02
C VAL A 35 14.09 9.59 1.76
N SER A 36 15.21 9.06 1.25
CA SER A 36 15.82 9.50 0.00
C SER A 36 14.86 9.31 -1.18
N ALA A 37 15.07 10.03 -2.28
CA ALA A 37 14.24 9.86 -3.49
C ALA A 37 14.22 8.41 -4.02
N ARG A 38 15.30 7.65 -3.76
CA ARG A 38 15.42 6.25 -4.16
C ARG A 38 14.49 5.33 -3.38
N ASP A 39 14.18 5.68 -2.15
CA ASP A 39 13.41 4.85 -1.21
C ASP A 39 11.94 5.27 -1.11
N LYS A 40 11.50 6.24 -1.92
CA LYS A 40 10.08 6.65 -2.05
C LYS A 40 9.25 5.63 -2.84
N ARG A 41 9.31 4.36 -2.46
CA ARG A 41 8.69 3.20 -3.13
C ARG A 41 7.17 3.38 -3.25
N ARG A 42 6.51 3.85 -2.18
CA ARG A 42 5.07 4.13 -2.22
C ARG A 42 4.72 5.23 -3.22
N ALA A 43 5.48 6.32 -3.28
CA ALA A 43 5.20 7.40 -4.22
C ALA A 43 5.35 6.93 -5.68
N PHE A 44 6.32 6.04 -5.93
CA PHE A 44 6.49 5.41 -7.24
C PHE A 44 5.29 4.56 -7.66
N VAL A 45 4.72 3.78 -6.74
CA VAL A 45 3.61 2.85 -7.03
C VAL A 45 2.23 3.55 -7.02
N SER A 46 2.02 4.51 -6.13
CA SER A 46 0.72 5.15 -5.89
C SER A 46 0.57 6.54 -6.50
N GLY A 47 1.67 7.21 -6.84
CA GLY A 47 1.69 8.65 -7.12
C GLY A 47 1.55 9.54 -5.87
N PHE A 48 1.28 8.95 -4.69
CA PHE A 48 1.08 9.66 -3.43
C PHE A 48 2.38 9.79 -2.61
N THR A 49 2.69 11.00 -2.18
CA THR A 49 3.95 11.30 -1.47
C THR A 49 3.84 11.29 0.07
N GLY A 50 2.64 11.19 0.67
CA GLY A 50 2.46 11.01 2.12
C GLY A 50 2.68 9.56 2.55
N SER A 51 2.38 9.10 3.78
CA SER A 51 3.14 8.05 4.50
C SER A 51 2.65 6.58 4.74
N ALA A 52 1.50 6.04 4.25
CA ALA A 52 1.18 4.58 4.45
C ALA A 52 0.20 3.95 3.42
N GLY A 53 0.16 2.60 3.23
CA GLY A 53 -0.76 1.88 2.29
C GLY A 53 -0.69 0.31 2.29
N SER A 54 -1.76 -0.40 1.88
CA SER A 54 -1.95 -1.90 1.73
C SER A 54 -3.23 -2.28 0.91
N MET A 55 -3.70 -3.54 0.78
CA MET A 55 -4.00 -4.22 -0.52
C MET A 55 -5.47 -4.70 -0.88
N ASP A 56 -5.62 -5.35 -2.04
CA ASP A 56 -6.80 -5.85 -2.79
C ASP A 56 -7.62 -4.79 -3.55
N GLU A 57 -7.98 -3.72 -2.83
CA GLU A 57 -8.09 -2.38 -3.39
C GLU A 57 -6.72 -1.72 -3.19
N ALA A 58 -6.28 -0.76 -4.01
CA ALA A 58 -5.04 -0.06 -3.67
C ALA A 58 -5.33 0.88 -2.49
N LEU A 59 -5.17 0.42 -1.25
CA LEU A 59 -5.53 1.22 -0.08
C LEU A 59 -4.34 2.06 0.41
N LEU A 60 -4.65 3.28 0.84
CA LEU A 60 -3.68 4.21 1.38
C LEU A 60 -4.13 4.65 2.78
N TRP A 61 -3.33 4.36 3.81
CA TRP A 61 -3.53 4.93 5.15
C TRP A 61 -2.74 6.23 5.29
N THR A 62 -3.32 7.26 5.88
CA THR A 62 -2.55 8.43 6.30
C THR A 62 -3.21 9.11 7.49
N ASP A 63 -2.48 10.01 8.16
CA ASP A 63 -3.00 10.80 9.27
C ASP A 63 -3.68 12.10 8.81
N GLY A 64 -4.40 12.77 9.73
CA GLY A 64 -5.22 13.95 9.45
C GLY A 64 -4.53 15.08 8.69
N ARG A 65 -3.19 15.20 8.79
CA ARG A 65 -2.40 16.23 8.09
C ARG A 65 -2.47 16.08 6.57
N TYR A 66 -2.65 14.87 6.07
CA TYR A 66 -2.57 14.56 4.64
C TYR A 66 -3.91 14.15 4.01
N PHE A 67 -5.03 14.25 4.73
CA PHE A 67 -6.35 13.84 4.21
C PHE A 67 -6.70 14.57 2.90
N LEU A 68 -6.56 15.89 2.88
CA LEU A 68 -6.85 16.71 1.69
C LEU A 68 -5.91 16.34 0.53
N GLN A 69 -4.62 16.16 0.82
CA GLN A 69 -3.63 15.79 -0.18
C GLN A 69 -3.90 14.40 -0.77
N ALA A 70 -4.24 13.42 0.06
CA ALA A 70 -4.56 12.06 -0.38
C ALA A 70 -5.77 12.08 -1.33
N THR A 71 -6.83 12.81 -0.99
CA THR A 71 -8.02 12.92 -1.86
C THR A 71 -7.74 13.60 -3.21
N GLN A 72 -6.69 14.42 -3.32
CA GLN A 72 -6.33 15.12 -4.56
C GLN A 72 -5.32 14.36 -5.42
N GLN A 73 -4.47 13.53 -4.82
CA GLN A 73 -3.35 12.88 -5.50
C GLN A 73 -3.60 11.41 -5.83
N LEU A 74 -4.53 10.77 -5.14
CA LEU A 74 -4.91 9.38 -5.42
C LEU A 74 -5.78 9.30 -6.69
N SER A 75 -5.51 8.32 -7.54
CA SER A 75 -6.39 7.95 -8.65
C SER A 75 -7.57 7.12 -8.17
N ASP A 76 -8.61 6.99 -8.99
CA ASP A 76 -9.81 6.18 -8.70
C ASP A 76 -9.52 4.68 -8.45
N GLN A 77 -8.30 4.23 -8.77
CA GLN A 77 -7.83 2.87 -8.47
C GLN A 77 -7.46 2.69 -7.00
N TRP A 78 -7.38 3.77 -6.22
CA TRP A 78 -7.00 3.78 -4.82
C TRP A 78 -8.16 4.10 -3.89
N LYS A 79 -8.21 3.38 -2.77
CA LYS A 79 -9.13 3.63 -1.68
C LYS A 79 -8.41 4.32 -0.53
N PHE A 80 -8.87 5.51 -0.18
CA PHE A 80 -8.29 6.25 0.92
C PHE A 80 -8.82 5.76 2.28
N MET A 81 -7.91 5.46 3.22
CA MET A 81 -8.18 5.01 4.58
C MET A 81 -7.65 6.04 5.58
N ARG A 82 -8.52 6.58 6.45
CA ARG A 82 -8.18 7.61 7.43
C ARG A 82 -7.71 6.98 8.74
N MET A 83 -6.46 7.25 9.13
CA MET A 83 -5.96 6.83 10.43
C MET A 83 -6.76 7.51 11.54
N GLY A 84 -7.31 6.72 12.46
CA GLY A 84 -8.15 7.19 13.57
C GLY A 84 -9.65 7.01 13.37
N ASP A 85 -10.11 6.95 12.11
CA ASP A 85 -11.51 6.73 11.75
C ASP A 85 -11.76 5.33 11.18
N ASP A 86 -10.86 4.88 10.29
CA ASP A 86 -10.93 3.58 9.64
C ASP A 86 -10.09 2.52 10.39
N PRO A 87 -10.40 1.21 10.23
CA PRO A 87 -9.63 0.16 10.87
C PRO A 87 -8.12 0.28 10.56
N PRO A 88 -7.25 0.09 11.57
CA PRO A 88 -5.81 0.07 11.33
C PRO A 88 -5.42 -1.13 10.48
N VAL A 89 -4.24 -1.05 9.84
CA VAL A 89 -3.81 -2.01 8.82
C VAL A 89 -3.80 -3.45 9.32
N ASP A 90 -3.41 -3.70 10.57
CA ASP A 90 -3.39 -5.00 11.22
C ASP A 90 -4.79 -5.61 11.38
N ILE A 91 -5.76 -4.82 11.86
CA ILE A 91 -7.15 -5.25 12.01
C ILE A 91 -7.83 -5.43 10.65
N TRP A 92 -7.57 -4.51 9.71
CA TRP A 92 -8.07 -4.65 8.34
C TRP A 92 -7.53 -5.93 7.69
N MET A 93 -6.24 -6.21 7.83
CA MET A 93 -5.62 -7.44 7.29
C MET A 93 -6.16 -8.69 7.97
N ALA A 94 -6.34 -8.70 9.29
CA ALA A 94 -6.92 -9.86 9.98
C ALA A 94 -8.33 -10.18 9.46
N ASN A 95 -9.14 -9.14 9.21
CA ASN A 95 -10.47 -9.28 8.64
C ASN A 95 -10.45 -9.61 7.15
N ALA A 96 -9.45 -9.17 6.39
CA ALA A 96 -9.27 -9.52 4.99
C ALA A 96 -8.77 -10.97 4.83
N ASN A 97 -7.92 -11.43 5.74
CA ASN A 97 -7.38 -12.78 5.75
C ASN A 97 -8.45 -13.85 5.94
N SER A 98 -9.51 -13.58 6.71
CA SER A 98 -10.64 -14.51 6.81
C SER A 98 -11.39 -14.68 5.48
N TYR A 99 -11.21 -13.79 4.51
CA TYR A 99 -11.67 -13.96 3.11
C TYR A 99 -10.63 -14.64 2.20
N MET A 100 -9.35 -14.70 2.61
CA MET A 100 -8.21 -15.17 1.79
C MET A 100 -7.69 -16.57 2.18
N GLU A 101 -8.43 -17.31 3.02
CA GLU A 101 -8.03 -18.64 3.49
C GLU A 101 -7.99 -19.67 2.35
N GLU A 102 -6.79 -19.88 1.80
CA GLU A 102 -6.09 -21.18 1.76
C GLU A 102 -4.69 -21.09 1.13
N ASN A 103 -4.32 -20.01 0.40
CA ASN A 103 -3.06 -19.96 -0.37
C ASN A 103 -2.36 -18.58 -0.41
N GLY A 104 -2.74 -17.65 0.45
CA GLY A 104 -2.29 -16.26 0.42
C GLY A 104 -0.89 -16.01 1.01
N ILE A 105 0.13 -15.69 0.19
CA ILE A 105 1.39 -15.13 0.70
C ILE A 105 1.27 -13.60 0.78
N ILE A 106 1.43 -13.08 1.99
CA ILE A 106 1.61 -11.65 2.27
C ILE A 106 3.11 -11.38 2.37
N VAL A 107 3.60 -10.43 1.57
CA VAL A 107 5.00 -9.99 1.64
C VAL A 107 5.07 -8.62 2.29
N TRP A 108 5.95 -8.54 3.29
CA TRP A 108 6.43 -7.31 3.88
C TRP A 108 7.85 -7.06 3.36
N ASP A 109 8.14 -5.83 2.96
CA ASP A 109 9.50 -5.35 2.63
C ASP A 109 10.26 -5.06 3.93
#